data_AF-A0A382MA93-F1
#
_entry.id   AF-A0A382MA93-F1
#
_cell.length_a   1.000
_cell.length_b   1.000
_cell.length_c   1.000
_cell.angle_alpha   90.00
_cell.angle_beta   90.00
_cell.angle_gamma   90.00
#
_symmetry.space_group_name_H-M   'P 1'
#
loop_
_entity.id
_entity.type
_entity.pdbx_description
1 polymer ?
#
loop_
_entity_poly.entity_id
_entity_poly.type
_entity_poly.pdbx_seq_one_letter_code
_entity_poly.pdbx_strand_id
1 'polypeptide(L)'
;MPLAHQAPVTRDFLFVGGWVDLEMENHKGFIVLVDISGYTNFVSGHNINSAENNKLSRGQAHAEHIISDLLEKVIDELDGILTINKLQGDAALFYAIPTDPNELSKKLIKKLQSSFEIFNQRLNELKFCET
;
A
#
# COMPACT_ATOMS: atom_id res chain seq x y z
N MET A 1 38.54 -6.89 -32.76
CA MET A 1 38.20 -6.71 -31.33
C MET A 1 36.78 -7.24 -31.16
N PRO A 2 36.52 -8.31 -30.39
CA PRO A 2 35.16 -8.78 -30.20
C PRO A 2 34.50 -8.01 -29.05
N LEU A 3 33.26 -7.56 -29.28
CA LEU A 3 32.37 -6.98 -28.28
C LEU A 3 31.98 -8.08 -27.29
N ALA A 4 32.27 -7.86 -26.00
CA ALA A 4 31.82 -8.74 -24.94
C ALA A 4 30.29 -8.67 -24.82
N HIS A 5 29.61 -9.76 -25.19
CA HIS A 5 28.24 -10.02 -24.79
C HIS A 5 28.23 -10.20 -23.27
N GLN A 6 27.58 -9.28 -22.57
CA GLN A 6 27.38 -9.37 -21.13
C GLN A 6 26.30 -10.43 -20.87
N ALA A 7 26.68 -11.57 -20.29
CA ALA A 7 25.74 -12.60 -19.89
C ALA A 7 24.81 -12.10 -18.78
N PRO A 8 23.51 -12.46 -18.80
CA PRO A 8 22.60 -12.10 -17.71
C PRO A 8 23.03 -12.77 -16.41
N VAL A 9 22.99 -12.02 -15.31
CA VAL A 9 23.28 -12.52 -13.96
C VAL A 9 22.03 -13.24 -13.47
N THR A 10 21.94 -14.56 -13.65
CA THR A 10 20.90 -15.37 -13.01
C THR A 10 21.29 -15.63 -11.56
N ARG A 11 20.36 -15.37 -10.63
CA ARG A 11 20.51 -15.73 -9.21
C ARG A 11 19.54 -16.86 -8.92
N ASP A 12 20.05 -18.08 -8.95
CA ASP A 12 19.24 -19.27 -8.71
C ASP A 12 18.90 -19.39 -7.21
N PHE A 13 17.62 -19.47 -6.89
CA PHE A 13 17.13 -19.75 -5.53
C PHE A 13 16.56 -21.16 -5.46
N LEU A 14 17.04 -21.97 -4.50
CA LEU A 14 16.58 -23.34 -4.30
C LEU A 14 15.31 -23.34 -3.41
N PHE A 15 14.15 -23.62 -3.99
CA PHE A 15 12.96 -24.04 -3.24
C PHE A 15 12.73 -25.55 -3.43
N VAL A 16 12.16 -26.20 -2.43
CA VAL A 16 11.83 -27.64 -2.44
C VAL A 16 10.76 -27.90 -3.51
N GLY A 17 11.17 -28.12 -4.77
CA GLY A 17 10.24 -28.38 -5.87
C GLY A 17 10.75 -28.18 -7.30
N GLY A 18 11.90 -27.54 -7.53
CA GLY A 18 12.47 -27.38 -8.88
C GLY A 18 13.18 -26.04 -9.09
N TRP A 19 13.88 -25.92 -10.24
CA TRP A 19 14.48 -24.67 -10.68
C TRP A 19 13.40 -23.74 -11.24
N VAL A 20 13.34 -22.50 -10.73
CA VAL A 20 12.53 -21.44 -11.32
C VAL A 20 13.52 -20.41 -11.85
N ASP A 21 13.58 -20.28 -13.17
CA ASP A 21 14.28 -19.16 -13.80
C ASP A 21 13.47 -17.88 -13.53
N LEU A 22 13.93 -17.10 -12.55
CA LEU A 22 13.40 -15.76 -12.29
C LEU A 22 14.10 -14.78 -13.21
N GLU A 23 13.47 -14.45 -14.33
CA GLU A 23 13.92 -13.34 -15.17
C GLU A 23 13.69 -12.02 -14.42
N MET A 24 14.79 -11.41 -13.98
CA MET A 24 14.76 -10.08 -13.40
C MET A 24 14.68 -9.02 -14.50
N GLU A 25 13.47 -8.54 -14.76
CA GLU A 25 13.25 -7.44 -15.69
C GLU A 25 13.31 -6.08 -14.98
N ASN A 26 14.15 -5.18 -15.49
CA ASN A 26 14.28 -3.83 -14.96
C ASN A 26 13.30 -2.88 -15.67
N HIS A 27 12.35 -2.34 -14.90
CA HIS A 27 11.33 -1.43 -15.41
C HIS A 27 11.52 -0.03 -14.85
N LYS A 28 11.35 0.99 -15.71
CA LYS A 28 11.13 2.37 -15.24
C LYS A 28 9.66 2.50 -14.86
N GLY A 29 9.39 2.97 -13.65
CA GLY A 29 8.03 3.06 -13.14
C GLY A 29 7.90 4.00 -11.97
N PHE A 30 6.71 4.01 -11.40
CA PHE A 30 6.38 4.76 -10.19
C PHE A 30 6.17 3.78 -9.05
N ILE A 31 6.61 4.18 -7.87
CA ILE A 31 6.32 3.51 -6.60
C ILE A 31 5.62 4.53 -5.73
N VAL A 32 4.49 4.13 -5.14
CA VAL A 32 3.71 4.98 -4.24
C VAL A 32 3.53 4.25 -2.92
N LEU A 33 3.88 4.93 -1.84
CA LEU A 33 3.65 4.48 -0.48
C LEU A 33 2.58 5.38 0.13
N VAL A 34 1.49 4.76 0.55
CA VAL A 34 0.42 5.43 1.31
C VAL A 34 0.50 4.92 2.74
N ASP A 35 0.43 5.83 3.70
CA ASP A 35 0.48 5.54 5.14
C ASP A 35 -0.53 6.45 5.86
N ILE A 36 -1.38 5.87 6.70
CA ILE A 36 -2.34 6.63 7.50
C ILE A 36 -1.70 7.01 8.84
N SER A 37 -1.22 8.25 8.90
CA SER A 37 -0.57 8.78 10.10
C SER A 37 -1.44 8.68 11.36
N GLY A 38 -0.81 8.39 12.50
CA GLY A 38 -1.46 8.38 13.82
C GLY A 38 -2.03 7.02 14.24
N TYR A 39 -2.29 6.12 13.31
CA TYR A 39 -2.77 4.77 13.63
C TYR A 39 -1.68 3.91 14.28
N THR A 40 -0.45 3.90 13.74
CA THR A 40 0.67 3.17 14.35
C THR A 40 0.86 3.52 15.83
N ASN A 41 0.75 4.79 16.21
CA ASN A 41 0.82 5.22 17.62
C ASN A 41 -0.38 4.77 18.44
N PHE A 42 -1.57 4.81 17.85
CA PHE A 42 -2.79 4.29 18.46
C PHE A 42 -2.62 2.79 18.77
N VAL A 43 -2.23 1.95 17.82
CA VAL A 43 -2.04 0.51 18.08
C VAL A 43 -0.88 0.22 19.05
N SER A 44 0.26 0.92 18.88
CA SER A 44 1.45 0.68 19.69
C SER A 44 1.27 1.06 21.17
N GLY A 45 0.54 2.14 21.47
CA GLY A 45 0.24 2.54 22.85
C GLY A 45 -0.78 1.64 23.57
N HIS A 46 -1.60 0.90 22.82
CA HIS A 46 -2.67 0.06 23.37
C HIS A 46 -2.28 -1.42 23.55
N ASN A 47 -1.25 -1.90 22.85
CA ASN A 47 -0.70 -3.26 23.02
C ASN A 47 0.01 -3.49 24.37
N ILE A 48 0.42 -2.42 25.07
CA ILE A 48 1.13 -2.51 26.36
C ILE A 48 0.14 -2.66 27.54
N ASN A 49 -1.15 -2.33 27.34
CA ASN A 49 -2.17 -2.23 28.39
C ASN A 49 -3.31 -3.27 28.26
N SER A 50 -3.22 -4.18 27.29
CA SER A 50 -4.30 -5.08 26.87
C SER A 50 -4.51 -6.32 27.77
N ALA A 51 -3.77 -6.46 28.88
CA ALA A 51 -3.89 -7.62 29.76
C ALA A 51 -5.13 -7.62 30.68
N GLU A 52 -5.88 -6.52 30.84
CA GLU A 52 -6.85 -6.43 31.95
C GLU A 52 -8.32 -6.10 31.61
N ASN A 53 -8.72 -5.71 30.39
CA ASN A 53 -10.11 -5.25 30.17
C ASN A 53 -10.72 -5.57 28.79
N ASN A 54 -11.80 -6.37 28.76
CA ASN A 54 -12.62 -6.72 27.57
C ASN A 54 -13.15 -5.51 26.76
N LYS A 55 -13.24 -4.32 27.36
CA LYS A 55 -13.67 -3.09 26.70
C LYS A 55 -12.60 -2.53 25.75
N LEU A 56 -11.33 -2.83 26.00
CA LEU A 56 -10.17 -2.32 25.25
C LEU A 56 -10.02 -3.03 23.88
N SER A 57 -10.21 -4.35 23.85
CA SER A 57 -10.18 -5.16 22.63
C SER A 57 -11.23 -4.73 21.60
N ARG A 58 -12.41 -4.28 22.08
CA ARG A 58 -13.47 -3.75 21.21
C ARG A 58 -13.08 -2.42 20.56
N GLY A 59 -12.38 -1.54 21.27
CA GLY A 59 -11.92 -0.26 20.74
C GLY A 59 -10.82 -0.42 19.68
N GLN A 60 -9.93 -1.41 19.85
CA GLN A 60 -8.90 -1.72 18.87
C GLN A 60 -9.51 -2.32 17.58
N ALA A 61 -10.40 -3.31 17.69
CA ALA A 61 -11.08 -3.90 16.54
C ALA A 61 -11.92 -2.84 15.78
N HIS A 62 -12.53 -1.89 16.49
CA HIS A 62 -13.24 -0.76 15.90
C HIS A 62 -12.31 0.16 15.12
N ALA A 63 -11.14 0.50 15.68
CA ALA A 63 -10.15 1.33 14.99
C ALA A 63 -9.53 0.62 13.77
N GLU A 64 -9.22 -0.68 13.88
CA GLU A 64 -8.76 -1.51 12.75
C GLU A 64 -9.78 -1.51 11.61
N HIS A 65 -11.07 -1.61 11.95
CA HIS A 65 -12.15 -1.54 10.98
C HIS A 65 -12.22 -0.18 10.28
N ILE A 66 -12.14 0.92 11.04
CA ILE A 66 -12.12 2.29 10.49
C ILE A 66 -10.93 2.47 9.54
N ILE A 67 -9.73 2.05 9.93
CA ILE A 67 -8.55 2.17 9.07
C ILE A 67 -8.69 1.34 7.81
N SER A 68 -9.20 0.11 7.92
CA SER A 68 -9.43 -0.75 6.76
C SER A 68 -10.40 -0.10 5.78
N ASP A 69 -11.51 0.46 6.28
CA ASP A 69 -12.51 1.16 5.47
C ASP A 69 -11.93 2.42 4.80
N LEU A 70 -11.16 3.23 5.53
CA LEU A 70 -10.49 4.41 4.97
C LEU A 70 -9.48 4.04 3.89
N LEU A 71 -8.66 3.02 4.13
CA LEU A 71 -7.65 2.56 3.19
C LEU A 71 -8.27 1.91 1.95
N GLU A 72 -9.37 1.19 2.11
CA GLU A 72 -10.16 0.63 1.00
C GLU A 72 -10.64 1.74 0.05
N LYS A 73 -11.17 2.86 0.58
CA LYS A 73 -11.58 3.99 -0.27
C LYS A 73 -10.42 4.63 -1.03
N VAL A 74 -9.23 4.68 -0.41
CA VAL A 74 -8.02 5.18 -1.09
C VAL A 74 -7.57 4.21 -2.18
N ILE A 75 -7.59 2.90 -1.91
CA ILE A 75 -7.26 1.87 -2.90
C ILE A 75 -8.22 1.94 -4.08
N ASP A 76 -9.53 2.02 -3.83
CA ASP A 76 -10.58 2.13 -4.86
C ASP A 76 -10.33 3.33 -5.79
N GLU A 77 -9.92 4.48 -5.23
CA GLU A 77 -9.63 5.67 -6.04
C GLU A 77 -8.36 5.51 -6.88
N LEU A 78 -7.35 4.83 -6.35
CA LEU A 78 -6.07 4.60 -7.04
C LEU A 78 -6.13 3.46 -8.06
N ASP A 79 -7.18 2.64 -8.02
CA ASP A 79 -7.39 1.53 -8.93
C ASP A 79 -7.45 1.99 -10.40
N GLY A 80 -6.99 1.12 -11.29
CA GLY A 80 -6.86 1.40 -12.72
C GLY A 80 -5.70 2.33 -13.11
N ILE A 81 -4.99 2.93 -12.16
CA ILE A 81 -3.74 3.70 -12.41
C ILE A 81 -2.55 3.06 -11.73
N LEU A 82 -2.73 2.60 -10.49
CA LEU A 82 -1.71 1.93 -9.71
C LEU A 82 -2.11 0.49 -9.43
N THR A 83 -1.12 -0.40 -9.40
CA THR A 83 -1.30 -1.79 -8.95
C THR A 83 -0.85 -1.93 -7.51
N ILE A 84 -1.69 -2.54 -6.69
CA ILE A 84 -1.34 -2.83 -5.30
C ILE A 84 -0.33 -3.98 -5.23
N ASN A 85 0.78 -3.76 -4.53
CA ASN A 85 1.79 -4.79 -4.30
C ASN A 85 1.65 -5.43 -2.93
N LYS A 86 1.47 -4.61 -1.88
CA LYS A 86 1.41 -5.08 -0.50
C LYS A 86 0.55 -4.17 0.36
N LEU A 87 -0.23 -4.78 1.24
CA LEU A 87 -0.91 -4.13 2.36
C LEU A 87 -0.29 -4.58 3.68
N GLN A 88 -0.09 -3.65 4.59
CA GLN A 88 0.42 -3.94 5.93
C GLN A 88 -0.12 -2.92 6.93
N GLY A 89 -1.15 -3.31 7.69
CA GLY A 89 -1.78 -2.41 8.66
C GLY A 89 -2.41 -1.20 8.00
N ASP A 90 -1.93 -0.01 8.37
CA ASP A 90 -2.29 1.32 7.85
C ASP A 90 -1.55 1.72 6.57
N ALA A 91 -0.62 0.88 6.09
CA ALA A 91 0.22 1.18 4.94
C ALA A 91 -0.11 0.34 3.71
N ALA A 92 -0.03 0.97 2.53
CA ALA A 92 -0.20 0.35 1.23
C ALA A 92 0.95 0.73 0.29
N LEU A 93 1.55 -0.29 -0.32
CA LEU A 93 2.57 -0.15 -1.36
C LEU A 93 1.95 -0.43 -2.72
N PHE A 94 2.11 0.54 -3.62
CA PHE A 94 1.66 0.46 -4.99
C PHE A 94 2.81 0.67 -5.98
N TYR A 95 2.61 0.20 -7.20
CA TYR A 95 3.50 0.45 -8.32
C TYR A 95 2.73 0.67 -9.62
N ALA A 96 3.38 1.30 -10.59
CA ALA A 96 2.91 1.35 -11.97
C ALA A 96 4.10 1.36 -12.95
N ILE A 97 3.96 0.60 -14.03
CA ILE A 97 4.91 0.54 -15.14
C ILE A 97 4.25 1.21 -16.34
N PRO A 98 4.52 2.51 -16.60
CA PRO A 98 3.89 3.24 -17.69
C PRO A 98 4.46 2.89 -19.06
N THR A 99 3.59 2.88 -20.07
CA THR A 99 4.02 3.02 -21.47
C THR A 99 4.44 4.47 -21.79
N ASP A 100 3.74 5.47 -21.21
CA ASP A 100 4.09 6.90 -21.27
C ASP A 100 4.21 7.49 -19.85
N PRO A 101 5.43 7.72 -19.33
CA PRO A 101 5.65 8.29 -18.01
C PRO A 101 5.10 9.72 -17.82
N ASN A 102 5.06 10.53 -18.88
CA ASN A 102 4.61 11.92 -18.79
C ASN A 102 3.09 12.01 -18.69
N GLU A 103 2.37 11.12 -19.38
CA GLU A 103 0.92 11.02 -19.26
C GLU A 103 0.53 10.44 -17.89
N LEU A 104 1.18 9.33 -17.49
CA LEU A 104 0.88 8.67 -16.23
C LEU A 104 1.16 9.61 -15.05
N SER A 105 2.27 10.34 -15.03
CA SER A 105 2.57 11.27 -13.93
C SER A 105 1.49 12.34 -13.73
N LYS A 106 0.94 12.91 -14.81
CA LYS A 106 -0.17 13.87 -14.73
C LYS A 106 -1.44 13.24 -14.17
N LYS A 107 -1.77 12.02 -14.61
CA LYS A 107 -2.92 11.27 -14.08
C LYS A 107 -2.72 10.88 -12.62
N LEU A 108 -1.53 10.43 -12.27
CA LEU A 108 -1.14 9.99 -10.94
C LEU A 108 -1.27 11.13 -9.92
N ILE A 109 -0.75 12.32 -10.23
CA ILE A 109 -0.87 13.48 -9.33
C ILE A 109 -2.35 13.81 -9.07
N LYS A 110 -3.20 13.79 -10.10
CA LYS A 110 -4.63 14.05 -9.94
C LYS A 110 -5.32 12.98 -9.08
N LYS A 111 -5.00 11.70 -9.31
CA LYS A 111 -5.54 10.59 -8.52
C LYS A 111 -5.10 10.65 -7.07
N LEU A 112 -3.84 10.98 -6.80
CA LEU A 112 -3.35 11.18 -5.43
C LEU A 112 -4.10 12.34 -4.75
N GLN A 113 -4.29 13.46 -5.43
CA GLN A 113 -5.07 14.58 -4.89
C GLN A 113 -6.52 14.16 -4.57
N SER A 114 -7.19 13.49 -5.51
CA SER A 114 -8.56 12.99 -5.28
C SER A 114 -8.64 11.95 -4.15
N SER A 115 -7.61 11.11 -4.00
CA SER A 115 -7.57 10.13 -2.91
C SER A 115 -7.53 10.79 -1.53
N PHE A 116 -6.87 11.95 -1.39
CA PHE A 116 -6.94 12.74 -0.15
C PHE A 116 -8.34 13.32 0.08
N GLU A 117 -9.04 13.75 -0.97
CA GLU A 117 -10.41 14.26 -0.86
C GLU A 117 -11.37 13.15 -0.40
N ILE A 118 -11.30 11.98 -1.04
CA ILE A 118 -12.11 10.81 -0.69
C ILE A 118 -11.81 10.34 0.74
N PHE A 119 -10.53 10.27 1.11
CA PHE A 119 -10.12 9.93 2.48
C PHE A 119 -10.74 10.90 3.50
N ASN A 120 -10.62 12.21 3.27
CA ASN A 120 -11.15 13.22 4.19
C ASN A 120 -12.67 13.22 4.25
N GLN A 121 -13.34 13.01 3.10
CA GLN A 121 -14.79 12.85 3.06
C GLN A 121 -15.21 11.66 3.91
N ARG A 122 -14.60 10.49 3.69
CA ARG A 122 -14.95 9.27 4.42
C ARG A 122 -14.68 9.41 5.92
N LEU A 123 -13.54 10.00 6.29
CA LEU A 123 -13.19 10.28 7.67
C LEU A 123 -14.23 11.18 8.35
N ASN A 124 -14.77 12.17 7.64
CA ASN A 124 -15.80 13.05 8.17
C ASN A 124 -17.13 12.31 8.34
N GLU A 125 -17.55 11.49 7.37
CA GLU A 125 -18.77 10.66 7.48
C GLU A 125 -18.73 9.78 8.74
N LEU A 126 -17.60 9.12 8.98
CA LEU A 126 -17.41 8.25 10.15
C LEU A 126 -17.50 9.04 11.47
N LYS A 127 -16.95 10.26 11.53
CA LYS A 127 -17.08 11.14 12.71
C LYS A 127 -18.52 11.56 12.99
N PHE A 128 -19.32 11.78 11.95
CA PHE A 128 -20.74 12.17 12.12
C PHE A 128 -21.62 11.00 12.58
N CYS A 129 -21.29 9.76 12.21
CA CYS A 129 -22.02 8.56 12.64
C CYS A 129 -21.78 8.18 14.12
N GLU A 130 -20.79 8.77 14.80
CA GLU A 130 -20.53 8.54 16.24
C GLU A 130 -21.28 9.52 17.18
N THR A 131 -22.17 10.38 16.64
CA THR A 131 -23.02 11.33 17.39
C THR A 131 -24.47 10.88 17.45
#